data_AF-A0A0A8X2T1-F1
#
_entry.id   AF-A0A0A8X2T1-F1
#
_cell.length_a   1.000
_cell.length_b   1.000
_cell.length_c   1.000
_cell.angle_alpha   90.00
_cell.angle_beta   90.00
_cell.angle_gamma   90.00
#
_symmetry.space_group_name_H-M   'P 1'
#
loop_
_entity.id
_entity.type
_entity.pdbx_description
1 polymer ?
#
loop_
_entity_poly.entity_id
_entity_poly.type
_entity_poly.pdbx_seq_one_letter_code
_entity_poly.pdbx_strand_id
1 'polypeptide(L)'
;MSKFKKQQRQDRWDHKYDSLDLKKLLTILKENRRNIQSNQQLYYDPDQDELDIKDYYRGAQKLDLSGLALFYKFHTIVFQSHKNQLPYFLAKDLYLYTWVDLYPDGSAKSVYSSQKKDPESLLIEDNETLREKYDEFRRRSRKIQVNGFDSIKDLKVFEDHFKMNTEHIVPQSWFEGAEPMKGDLHHLFVCEPDCNISRSNYAFADFDFYNPERDDEPIQNNCGVTTGFEFEPEHGKGASARAMLYFFLRYPKRVKNEFKKKVDIPLLVRWNKEFPPTLYEQHRNQAIYYIQGNRNPFIDFPELAEKIEFPW
;
A
#
# COMPACT_ATOMS: atom_id res chain seq x y z
N MET A 1 10.03 -45.09 15.91
CA MET A 1 10.65 -43.73 15.80
C MET A 1 10.04 -42.81 14.72
N SER A 2 9.03 -43.21 13.93
CA SER A 2 8.57 -42.45 12.75
C SER A 2 7.32 -41.55 12.97
N LYS A 3 6.39 -41.93 13.86
CA LYS A 3 5.17 -41.12 14.14
C LYS A 3 5.44 -39.85 14.95
N PHE A 4 6.26 -39.93 16.00
CA PHE A 4 6.60 -38.79 16.87
C PHE A 4 7.32 -37.65 16.13
N LYS A 5 8.25 -37.96 15.23
CA LYS A 5 8.93 -36.93 14.40
C LYS A 5 8.00 -36.29 13.36
N LYS A 6 6.96 -37.02 12.91
CA LYS A 6 5.95 -36.50 11.97
C LYS A 6 4.96 -35.58 12.70
N GLN A 7 4.53 -35.96 13.91
CA GLN A 7 3.70 -35.13 14.80
C GLN A 7 4.44 -33.84 15.19
N GLN A 8 5.69 -33.93 15.68
CA GLN A 8 6.51 -32.75 16.01
C GLN A 8 6.79 -31.84 14.80
N ARG A 9 6.86 -32.39 13.59
CA ARG A 9 6.98 -31.59 12.37
C ARG A 9 5.65 -30.91 12.03
N GLN A 10 4.51 -31.59 12.20
CA GLN A 10 3.19 -30.99 11.99
C GLN A 10 2.92 -29.87 13.00
N ASP A 11 3.19 -30.11 14.29
CA ASP A 11 3.01 -29.14 15.39
C ASP A 11 3.97 -27.95 15.25
N ARG A 12 5.22 -28.16 14.78
CA ARG A 12 6.15 -27.06 14.46
C ARG A 12 5.71 -26.20 13.28
N TRP A 13 4.94 -26.75 12.34
CA TRP A 13 4.43 -26.01 11.20
C TRP A 13 3.14 -25.25 11.57
N ASP A 14 2.29 -25.84 12.40
CA ASP A 14 1.07 -25.20 12.89
C ASP A 14 1.37 -24.00 13.82
N HIS A 15 2.52 -23.97 14.52
CA HIS A 15 2.98 -22.79 15.31
C HIS A 15 3.82 -21.76 14.53
N LYS A 16 4.24 -22.04 13.29
CA LYS A 16 5.07 -21.11 12.52
C LYS A 16 4.25 -19.99 11.85
N TYR A 17 2.94 -20.18 11.78
CA TYR A 17 1.94 -19.26 11.26
C TYR A 17 0.96 -18.78 12.34
N ASP A 18 1.42 -18.69 13.59
CA ASP A 18 0.91 -17.62 14.46
C ASP A 18 1.39 -16.29 13.83
N SER A 19 0.69 -15.87 12.77
CA SER A 19 0.50 -14.47 12.39
C SER A 19 0.48 -13.66 13.67
N LEU A 20 1.22 -12.54 13.73
CA LEU A 20 1.38 -11.72 14.92
C LEU A 20 0.13 -11.82 15.80
N ASP A 21 0.24 -12.46 16.97
CA ASP A 21 -0.90 -12.86 17.81
C ASP A 21 -1.99 -11.77 17.74
N LEU A 22 -3.13 -12.08 17.12
CA LEU A 22 -4.19 -11.10 16.83
C LEU A 22 -4.52 -10.27 18.08
N LYS A 23 -4.44 -10.89 19.27
CA LYS A 23 -4.61 -10.20 20.55
C LYS A 23 -3.59 -9.08 20.77
N LYS A 24 -2.32 -9.29 20.40
CA LYS A 24 -1.28 -8.24 20.43
C LYS A 24 -1.58 -7.12 19.44
N LEU A 25 -1.98 -7.45 18.22
CA LEU A 25 -2.35 -6.44 17.21
C LEU A 25 -3.51 -5.57 17.69
N LEU A 26 -4.56 -6.20 18.23
CA LEU A 26 -5.70 -5.49 18.82
C LEU A 26 -5.30 -4.63 20.03
N THR A 27 -4.34 -5.10 20.84
CA THR A 27 -3.81 -4.33 21.97
C THR A 27 -3.07 -3.07 21.48
N ILE A 28 -2.19 -3.21 20.48
CA ILE A 28 -1.46 -2.10 19.86
C ILE A 28 -2.43 -1.10 19.25
N LEU A 29 -3.39 -1.56 18.45
CA LEU A 29 -4.42 -0.71 17.84
C LEU A 29 -5.19 0.07 18.91
N LYS A 30 -5.60 -0.60 19.99
CA LYS A 30 -6.35 0.04 21.08
C LYS A 30 -5.53 1.12 21.78
N GLU A 31 -4.24 0.89 21.98
CA GLU A 31 -3.32 1.88 22.55
C GLU A 31 -3.15 3.08 21.62
N ASN A 32 -2.90 2.84 20.33
CA ASN A 32 -2.79 3.90 19.33
C ASN A 32 -4.07 4.75 19.25
N ARG A 33 -5.26 4.14 19.20
CA ARG A 33 -6.54 4.86 19.19
C ARG A 33 -6.73 5.70 20.46
N ARG A 34 -6.32 5.20 21.63
CA ARG A 34 -6.35 5.98 22.89
C ARG A 34 -5.40 7.17 22.84
N ASN A 35 -4.21 7.00 22.27
CA ASN A 35 -3.23 8.08 22.12
C ASN A 35 -3.75 9.19 21.19
N ILE A 36 -4.36 8.82 20.06
CA ILE A 36 -5.00 9.77 19.14
C ILE A 36 -6.11 10.56 19.86
N GLN A 37 -6.96 9.87 20.64
CA GLN A 37 -8.06 10.50 21.38
C GLN A 37 -7.57 11.41 22.51
N SER A 38 -6.44 11.09 23.14
CA SER A 38 -5.90 11.87 24.25
C SER A 38 -5.12 13.09 23.80
N ASN A 39 -4.38 13.00 22.69
CA ASN A 39 -3.59 14.09 22.14
C ASN A 39 -3.41 13.95 20.63
N GLN A 40 -3.98 14.88 19.87
CA GLN A 40 -3.87 14.90 18.41
C GLN A 40 -2.43 15.15 17.91
N GLN A 41 -1.53 15.72 18.72
CA GLN A 41 -0.10 15.80 18.36
C GLN A 41 0.58 14.42 18.38
N LEU A 42 0.03 13.44 19.10
CA LEU A 42 0.54 12.05 19.03
C LEU A 42 0.14 11.37 17.73
N TYR A 43 -0.94 11.82 17.09
CA TYR A 43 -1.33 11.38 15.76
C TYR A 43 -0.36 11.97 14.74
N TYR A 44 -0.25 13.29 14.68
CA TYR A 44 0.67 13.97 13.78
C TYR A 44 1.29 15.18 14.47
N ASP A 45 2.62 15.20 14.52
CA ASP A 45 3.39 16.31 15.08
C ASP A 45 3.98 17.15 13.93
N PRO A 46 3.33 18.28 13.55
CA PRO A 46 3.79 19.09 12.43
C PRO A 46 5.14 19.76 12.69
N ASP A 47 5.44 20.12 13.93
CA ASP A 47 6.67 20.82 14.29
C ASP A 47 7.86 19.85 14.17
N GLN A 48 7.70 18.63 14.68
CA GLN A 48 8.71 17.58 14.52
C GLN A 48 8.81 17.15 13.05
N ASP A 49 7.70 17.05 12.31
CA ASP A 49 7.76 16.66 10.89
C ASP A 49 8.55 17.67 10.06
N GLU A 50 8.39 18.97 10.31
CA GLU A 50 9.16 20.00 9.60
C GLU A 50 10.67 19.87 9.86
N LEU A 51 11.06 19.57 11.11
CA LEU A 51 12.46 19.34 11.48
C LEU A 51 13.02 18.08 10.78
N ASP A 52 12.25 17.00 10.80
CA ASP A 52 12.62 15.74 10.17
C ASP A 52 12.76 15.88 8.65
N ILE A 53 11.84 16.60 7.99
CA ILE A 53 11.94 16.91 6.56
C ILE A 53 13.24 17.68 6.27
N LYS A 54 13.56 18.72 7.06
CA LYS A 54 14.79 19.51 6.88
C LYS A 54 16.06 18.68 7.05
N ASP A 55 16.09 17.78 8.04
CA ASP A 55 17.22 16.88 8.27
C ASP A 55 17.35 15.83 7.16
N TYR A 56 16.24 15.16 6.84
CA TYR A 56 16.17 14.07 5.87
C TYR A 56 16.60 14.51 4.46
N TYR A 57 16.14 15.69 4.02
CA TYR A 57 16.49 16.25 2.70
C TYR A 57 17.67 17.23 2.75
N ARG A 58 18.47 17.20 3.82
CA ARG A 58 19.62 18.11 3.98
C ARG A 58 20.53 18.04 2.76
N GLY A 59 20.73 19.20 2.12
CA GLY A 59 21.57 19.35 0.93
C GLY A 59 20.89 19.02 -0.41
N ALA A 60 19.63 18.58 -0.43
CA ALA A 60 18.82 18.55 -1.65
C ALA A 60 18.16 19.91 -1.93
N GLN A 61 17.75 20.63 -0.88
CA GLN A 61 17.03 21.92 -0.95
C GLN A 61 17.85 23.09 -1.53
N LYS A 62 19.17 22.93 -1.70
CA LYS A 62 20.08 24.01 -2.14
C LYS A 62 20.40 23.98 -3.64
N LEU A 63 19.79 23.08 -4.39
CA LEU A 63 20.16 22.83 -5.78
C LEU A 63 18.97 23.18 -6.68
N ASP A 64 19.18 24.08 -7.64
CA ASP A 64 18.24 24.35 -8.72
C ASP A 64 18.35 23.23 -9.77
N LEU A 65 17.79 22.06 -9.42
CA LEU A 65 17.77 20.87 -10.29
C LEU A 65 16.37 20.63 -10.84
N SER A 66 16.34 20.13 -12.06
CA SER A 66 15.13 19.62 -12.72
C SER A 66 15.47 18.37 -13.55
N GLY A 67 14.44 17.73 -14.09
CA GLY A 67 14.54 16.56 -14.96
C GLY A 67 15.24 15.38 -14.29
N LEU A 68 16.10 14.70 -15.06
CA LEU A 68 16.83 13.52 -14.62
C LEU A 68 17.80 13.78 -13.46
N ALA A 69 18.39 14.99 -13.38
CA ALA A 69 19.32 15.31 -12.29
C ALA A 69 18.58 15.35 -10.94
N LEU A 70 17.38 15.94 -10.93
CA LEU A 70 16.50 15.95 -9.77
C LEU A 70 16.03 14.53 -9.41
N PHE A 71 15.66 13.73 -10.44
CA PHE A 71 15.31 12.32 -10.26
C PHE A 71 16.41 11.56 -9.51
N TYR A 72 17.65 11.57 -10.01
CA TYR A 72 18.73 10.78 -9.40
C TYR A 72 19.07 11.27 -7.99
N LYS A 73 18.96 12.57 -7.72
CA LYS A 73 19.18 13.12 -6.37
C LYS A 73 18.17 12.55 -5.38
N PHE A 74 16.88 12.64 -5.68
CA PHE A 74 15.83 12.14 -4.80
C PHE A 74 15.77 10.62 -4.76
N HIS A 75 16.00 9.93 -5.88
CA HIS A 75 16.18 8.48 -5.91
C HIS A 75 17.27 8.04 -4.92
N THR A 76 18.43 8.71 -4.95
CA THR A 76 19.54 8.37 -4.04
C THR A 76 19.15 8.54 -2.58
N ILE A 77 18.49 9.64 -2.23
CA ILE A 77 18.04 9.92 -0.86
C ILE A 77 17.10 8.82 -0.38
N VAL A 78 16.01 8.56 -1.12
CA VAL A 78 14.98 7.59 -0.74
C VAL A 78 15.54 6.14 -0.76
N PHE A 79 16.43 5.83 -1.69
CA PHE A 79 17.07 4.52 -1.76
C PHE A 79 17.96 4.27 -0.54
N GLN A 80 18.79 5.24 -0.16
CA GLN A 80 19.75 5.09 0.93
C GLN A 80 19.10 5.13 2.31
N SER A 81 17.98 5.83 2.46
CA SER A 81 17.27 6.01 3.73
C SER A 81 16.30 4.87 4.08
N HIS A 82 15.89 4.03 3.11
CA HIS A 82 15.02 2.88 3.38
C HIS A 82 15.79 1.76 4.10
N LYS A 83 16.01 1.96 5.41
CA LYS A 83 16.81 1.10 6.29
C LYS A 83 16.05 -0.15 6.71
N ASN A 84 14.79 -0.01 7.12
CA ASN A 84 13.98 -1.10 7.63
C ASN A 84 13.04 -1.61 6.53
N GLN A 85 13.56 -2.52 5.71
CA GLN A 85 12.81 -3.15 4.64
C GLN A 85 11.95 -4.29 5.21
N LEU A 86 10.70 -3.96 5.55
CA LEU A 86 9.77 -4.87 6.19
C LEU A 86 9.25 -5.93 5.22
N PRO A 87 9.19 -7.20 5.61
CA PRO A 87 8.41 -8.20 4.89
C PRO A 87 6.93 -7.80 4.86
N TYR A 88 6.23 -8.09 3.76
CA TYR A 88 4.83 -7.67 3.56
C TYR A 88 3.88 -8.03 4.70
N PHE A 89 3.96 -9.25 5.23
CA PHE A 89 3.07 -9.68 6.32
C PHE A 89 3.26 -8.82 7.57
N LEU A 90 4.50 -8.40 7.87
CA LEU A 90 4.81 -7.56 9.01
C LEU A 90 4.35 -6.12 8.75
N ALA A 91 4.64 -5.58 7.55
CA ALA A 91 4.21 -4.23 7.15
C ALA A 91 2.68 -4.08 7.27
N LYS A 92 1.92 -5.00 6.66
CA LYS A 92 0.46 -4.99 6.68
C LYS A 92 -0.09 -5.14 8.10
N ASP A 93 0.24 -6.24 8.77
CA ASP A 93 -0.48 -6.62 9.98
C ASP A 93 -0.07 -5.77 11.19
N LEU A 94 1.23 -5.45 11.31
CA LEU A 94 1.75 -4.73 12.46
C LEU A 94 1.63 -3.22 12.34
N TYR A 95 1.66 -2.64 11.13
CA TYR A 95 1.78 -1.20 10.97
C TYR A 95 0.66 -0.57 10.14
N LEU A 96 0.24 -1.19 9.03
CA LEU A 96 -0.76 -0.58 8.14
C LEU A 96 -2.07 -0.30 8.88
N TYR A 97 -2.70 -1.35 9.43
CA TYR A 97 -4.03 -1.24 10.05
C TYR A 97 -4.01 -0.69 11.48
N THR A 98 -2.87 -0.79 12.16
CA THR A 98 -2.75 -0.42 13.58
C THR A 98 -2.30 1.03 13.74
N TRP A 99 -1.70 1.65 12.71
CA TRP A 99 -1.09 2.97 12.85
C TRP A 99 -1.10 3.81 11.57
N VAL A 100 -0.50 3.31 10.49
CA VAL A 100 -0.21 4.11 9.29
C VAL A 100 -1.50 4.60 8.64
N ASP A 101 -2.49 3.72 8.44
CA ASP A 101 -3.75 4.05 7.76
C ASP A 101 -4.86 4.52 8.72
N LEU A 102 -4.51 4.82 9.97
CA LEU A 102 -5.46 5.45 10.88
C LEU A 102 -5.70 6.91 10.47
N TYR A 103 -6.93 7.35 10.61
CA TYR A 103 -7.37 8.73 10.49
C TYR A 103 -7.36 9.42 11.87
N PRO A 104 -7.52 10.76 11.93
CA PRO A 104 -7.50 11.51 13.19
C PRO A 104 -8.58 11.08 14.21
N ASP A 105 -9.62 10.39 13.78
CA ASP A 105 -10.67 9.83 14.63
C ASP A 105 -10.41 8.37 15.05
N GLY A 106 -9.25 7.81 14.66
CA GLY A 106 -8.83 6.44 14.92
C GLY A 106 -9.54 5.38 14.07
N SER A 107 -10.28 5.79 13.04
CA SER A 107 -10.81 4.86 12.02
C SER A 107 -9.84 4.65 10.87
N ALA A 108 -10.15 3.71 9.98
CA ALA A 108 -9.49 3.60 8.68
C ALA A 108 -10.48 3.99 7.58
N LYS A 109 -9.98 4.29 6.38
CA LYS A 109 -10.82 4.44 5.19
C LYS A 109 -10.18 3.72 4.01
N SER A 110 -11.04 3.19 3.15
CA SER A 110 -10.60 2.67 1.86
C SER A 110 -10.08 3.77 0.96
N VAL A 111 -8.96 3.50 0.29
CA VAL A 111 -8.35 4.47 -0.64
C VAL A 111 -9.26 4.82 -1.81
N TYR A 112 -10.02 3.87 -2.34
CA TYR A 112 -10.82 4.08 -3.55
C TYR A 112 -12.27 4.48 -3.29
N SER A 113 -12.86 4.01 -2.19
CA SER A 113 -14.27 4.31 -1.86
C SER A 113 -14.45 5.37 -0.78
N SER A 114 -13.38 5.75 -0.08
CA SER A 114 -13.43 6.59 1.13
C SER A 114 -14.37 6.04 2.22
N GLN A 115 -14.85 4.80 2.08
CA GLN A 115 -15.75 4.19 3.04
C GLN A 115 -14.99 4.01 4.36
N LYS A 116 -15.60 4.53 5.43
CA LYS A 116 -15.07 4.39 6.78
C LYS A 116 -15.13 2.93 7.23
N LYS A 117 -14.02 2.44 7.79
CA LYS A 117 -13.84 1.09 8.31
C LYS A 117 -13.38 1.14 9.76
N ASP A 118 -13.78 0.14 10.52
CA ASP A 118 -13.21 -0.11 11.85
C ASP A 118 -11.93 -0.95 11.69
N PRO A 119 -10.75 -0.46 12.11
CA PRO A 119 -9.50 -1.19 11.89
C PRO A 119 -9.42 -2.53 12.65
N GLU A 120 -10.20 -2.70 13.72
CA GLU A 120 -10.31 -3.98 14.42
C GLU A 120 -11.02 -5.02 13.56
N SER A 121 -12.10 -4.64 12.86
CA SER A 121 -12.74 -5.52 11.86
C SER A 121 -11.78 -5.92 10.75
N LEU A 122 -10.99 -4.98 10.21
CA LEU A 122 -10.00 -5.28 9.16
C LEU A 122 -8.98 -6.34 9.60
N LEU A 123 -8.47 -6.23 10.83
CA LEU A 123 -7.53 -7.20 11.39
C LEU A 123 -8.15 -8.60 11.56
N ILE A 124 -9.40 -8.65 12.02
CA ILE A 124 -10.14 -9.91 12.21
C ILE A 124 -10.40 -10.57 10.87
N GLU A 125 -10.97 -9.83 9.91
CA GLU A 125 -11.32 -10.32 8.56
C GLU A 125 -10.08 -10.83 7.80
N ASP A 126 -8.96 -10.09 7.83
CA ASP A 126 -7.74 -10.53 7.17
C ASP A 126 -7.12 -11.77 7.84
N ASN A 127 -7.19 -11.85 9.17
CA ASN A 127 -6.72 -13.02 9.91
C ASN A 127 -7.59 -14.26 9.62
N GLU A 128 -8.90 -14.10 9.48
CA GLU A 128 -9.81 -15.15 9.03
C GLU A 128 -9.51 -15.58 7.60
N THR A 129 -9.37 -14.62 6.67
CA THR A 129 -8.99 -14.86 5.27
C THR A 129 -7.67 -15.62 5.17
N LEU A 130 -6.67 -15.29 6.00
CA LEU A 130 -5.39 -16.00 6.07
C LEU A 130 -5.56 -17.46 6.52
N ARG A 131 -6.39 -17.71 7.54
CA ARG A 131 -6.68 -19.07 8.03
C ARG A 131 -7.38 -19.89 6.97
N GLU A 132 -8.39 -19.34 6.31
CA GLU A 132 -9.12 -20.02 5.24
C GLU A 132 -8.21 -20.35 4.06
N LYS A 133 -7.37 -19.39 3.64
CA LYS A 133 -6.37 -19.59 2.59
C LYS A 133 -5.40 -20.71 2.93
N TYR A 134 -4.95 -20.80 4.19
CA TYR A 134 -4.07 -21.88 4.66
C TYR A 134 -4.78 -23.24 4.68
N ASP A 135 -6.01 -23.30 5.17
CA ASP A 135 -6.80 -24.54 5.20
C ASP A 135 -7.08 -25.05 3.78
N GLU A 136 -7.45 -24.16 2.86
CA GLU A 136 -7.67 -24.51 1.46
C GLU A 136 -6.37 -24.96 0.79
N PHE A 137 -5.24 -24.27 1.04
CA PHE A 137 -3.93 -24.70 0.58
C PHE A 137 -3.57 -26.10 1.10
N ARG A 138 -3.84 -26.42 2.37
CA ARG A 138 -3.64 -27.76 2.94
C ARG A 138 -4.53 -28.80 2.26
N ARG A 139 -5.82 -28.49 2.03
CA ARG A 139 -6.76 -29.39 1.34
C ARG A 139 -6.29 -29.67 -0.08
N ARG A 140 -5.91 -28.63 -0.84
CA ARG A 140 -5.38 -28.76 -2.20
C ARG A 140 -4.05 -29.50 -2.23
N SER A 141 -3.12 -29.21 -1.33
CA SER A 141 -1.82 -29.90 -1.25
C SER A 141 -1.98 -31.42 -1.05
N ARG A 142 -2.98 -31.84 -0.27
CA ARG A 142 -3.34 -33.27 -0.12
C ARG A 142 -3.91 -33.87 -1.41
N LYS A 143 -4.65 -33.09 -2.21
CA LYS A 143 -5.19 -33.51 -3.52
C LYS A 143 -4.14 -33.49 -4.65
N ILE A 144 -3.18 -32.56 -4.61
CA ILE A 144 -2.08 -32.46 -5.60
C ILE A 144 -1.13 -33.65 -5.50
N GLN A 145 -0.91 -34.20 -4.30
CA GLN A 145 -0.22 -35.48 -4.14
C GLN A 145 -0.93 -36.65 -4.85
N VAL A 146 -2.20 -36.47 -5.24
CA VAL A 146 -3.01 -37.49 -5.92
C VAL A 146 -3.13 -37.20 -7.42
N ASN A 147 -3.30 -35.94 -7.87
CA ASN A 147 -3.69 -35.62 -9.26
C ASN A 147 -2.92 -34.47 -9.97
N GLY A 148 -1.79 -33.98 -9.46
CA GLY A 148 -1.10 -32.83 -10.10
C GLY A 148 -1.91 -31.52 -10.00
N PHE A 149 -1.29 -30.39 -10.31
CA PHE A 149 -1.95 -29.07 -10.17
C PHE A 149 -2.90 -28.82 -11.36
N ASP A 150 -4.17 -28.53 -11.08
CA ASP A 150 -5.13 -28.03 -12.07
C ASP A 150 -4.83 -26.56 -12.41
N SER A 151 -5.00 -26.23 -13.69
CA SER A 151 -4.66 -25.03 -14.48
C SER A 151 -4.35 -23.67 -13.78
N ILE A 152 -3.61 -22.80 -14.51
CA ILE A 152 -3.35 -21.38 -14.16
C ILE A 152 -4.64 -20.60 -13.83
N LYS A 153 -5.78 -20.98 -14.41
CA LYS A 153 -7.09 -20.36 -14.16
C LYS A 153 -7.57 -20.60 -12.72
N ASP A 154 -7.29 -21.79 -12.17
CA ASP A 154 -7.69 -22.18 -10.82
C ASP A 154 -6.84 -21.51 -9.74
N LEU A 155 -5.61 -21.12 -10.09
CA LEU A 155 -4.75 -20.29 -9.25
C LEU A 155 -5.25 -18.85 -9.18
N LYS A 156 -5.67 -18.27 -10.32
CA LYS A 156 -6.18 -16.89 -10.36
C LYS A 156 -7.50 -16.75 -9.60
N VAL A 157 -8.44 -17.67 -9.83
CA VAL A 157 -9.70 -17.73 -9.07
C VAL A 157 -9.42 -17.90 -7.57
N PHE A 158 -8.44 -18.71 -7.20
CA PHE A 158 -8.02 -18.86 -5.80
C PHE A 158 -7.45 -17.56 -5.20
N GLU A 159 -6.62 -16.81 -5.93
CA GLU A 159 -6.12 -15.53 -5.44
C GLU A 159 -7.21 -14.47 -5.28
N ASP A 160 -8.17 -14.40 -6.21
CA ASP A 160 -9.28 -13.44 -6.16
C ASP A 160 -10.25 -13.73 -5.00
N HIS A 161 -10.44 -15.01 -4.62
CA HIS A 161 -11.27 -15.39 -3.47
C HIS A 161 -10.66 -15.02 -2.12
N PHE A 162 -9.33 -14.83 -2.03
CA PHE A 162 -8.63 -14.55 -0.78
C PHE A 162 -7.94 -13.18 -0.82
N LYS A 163 -8.64 -12.18 -1.38
CA LYS A 163 -8.20 -10.79 -1.37
C LYS A 163 -8.33 -10.21 0.03
N MET A 164 -7.25 -9.56 0.45
CA MET A 164 -7.14 -8.91 1.77
C MET A 164 -7.67 -7.48 1.70
N ASN A 165 -7.92 -6.87 2.85
CA ASN A 165 -8.28 -5.46 2.99
C ASN A 165 -7.12 -4.47 2.71
N THR A 166 -6.13 -4.88 1.91
CA THR A 166 -4.94 -4.08 1.54
C THR A 166 -4.81 -3.99 0.04
N GLU A 167 -4.67 -2.77 -0.45
CA GLU A 167 -4.33 -2.44 -1.82
C GLU A 167 -2.83 -2.17 -1.99
N HIS A 168 -2.29 -2.69 -3.08
CA HIS A 168 -0.97 -2.30 -3.59
C HIS A 168 -1.17 -1.31 -4.73
N ILE A 169 -0.93 -0.01 -4.49
CA ILE A 169 -1.13 1.03 -5.52
C ILE A 169 -0.32 0.73 -6.78
N VAL A 170 0.89 0.20 -6.67
CA VAL A 170 1.54 -0.46 -7.81
C VAL A 170 1.21 -1.96 -7.72
N PRO A 171 0.53 -2.57 -8.71
CA PRO A 171 0.12 -3.97 -8.63
C PRO A 171 1.31 -4.91 -8.44
N GLN A 172 1.18 -5.89 -7.55
CA GLN A 172 2.23 -6.88 -7.30
C GLN A 172 2.70 -7.61 -8.57
N SER A 173 1.78 -7.88 -9.50
CA SER A 173 2.08 -8.55 -10.78
C SER A 173 3.06 -7.76 -11.65
N TRP A 174 3.16 -6.44 -11.46
CA TRP A 174 4.04 -5.58 -12.24
C TRP A 174 5.52 -5.71 -11.86
N PHE A 175 5.80 -6.19 -10.65
CA PHE A 175 7.16 -6.37 -10.09
C PHE A 175 7.36 -7.77 -9.46
N GLU A 176 6.53 -8.74 -9.86
CA GLU A 176 6.61 -10.15 -9.44
C GLU A 176 6.37 -10.37 -7.93
N GLY A 177 5.74 -9.42 -7.26
CA GLY A 177 5.49 -9.48 -5.82
C GLY A 177 6.78 -9.59 -4.99
N ALA A 178 7.91 -9.13 -5.53
CA ALA A 178 9.21 -9.27 -4.90
C ALA A 178 9.37 -8.32 -3.70
N GLU A 179 10.01 -8.81 -2.66
CA GLU A 179 10.50 -7.97 -1.56
C GLU A 179 11.75 -7.16 -2.02
N PRO A 180 12.01 -5.98 -1.44
CA PRO A 180 11.27 -5.32 -0.35
C PRO A 180 10.06 -4.50 -0.81
N MET A 181 9.79 -4.44 -2.13
CA MET A 181 8.72 -3.60 -2.68
C MET A 181 7.39 -4.01 -2.09
N LYS A 182 7.07 -5.30 -2.08
CA LYS A 182 5.77 -5.79 -1.63
C LYS A 182 5.37 -5.30 -0.23
N GLY A 183 6.33 -5.14 0.69
CA GLY A 183 6.14 -4.63 2.05
C GLY A 183 6.40 -3.14 2.27
N ASP A 184 6.63 -2.34 1.23
CA ASP A 184 6.86 -0.90 1.36
C ASP A 184 5.54 -0.15 1.62
N LEU A 185 5.35 0.35 2.85
CA LEU A 185 4.12 0.99 3.33
C LEU A 185 3.72 2.23 2.52
N HIS A 186 4.64 2.86 1.80
CA HIS A 186 4.34 4.03 0.97
C HIS A 186 3.42 3.73 -0.23
N HIS A 187 3.20 2.45 -0.57
CA HIS A 187 2.22 2.07 -1.58
C HIS A 187 1.17 1.06 -1.09
N LEU A 188 1.10 0.80 0.22
CA LEU A 188 0.11 -0.09 0.83
C LEU A 188 -1.00 0.75 1.44
N PHE A 189 -2.25 0.47 1.10
CA PHE A 189 -3.40 1.24 1.58
C PHE A 189 -4.51 0.30 2.03
N VAL A 190 -5.30 0.70 3.01
CA VAL A 190 -6.57 0.05 3.31
C VAL A 190 -7.48 0.15 2.09
N CYS A 191 -8.10 -0.96 1.70
CA CYS A 191 -9.03 -1.04 0.59
C CYS A 191 -9.90 -2.29 0.73
N GLU A 192 -11.20 -2.19 0.47
CA GLU A 192 -12.05 -3.38 0.47
C GLU A 192 -11.61 -4.38 -0.61
N PRO A 193 -11.77 -5.70 -0.36
CA PRO A 193 -11.52 -6.73 -1.35
C PRO A 193 -12.24 -6.48 -2.67
N ASP A 194 -13.50 -6.04 -2.65
CA ASP A 194 -14.29 -5.79 -3.86
C ASP A 194 -13.69 -4.67 -4.72
N CYS A 195 -13.25 -3.57 -4.11
CA CYS A 195 -12.58 -2.48 -4.83
C CYS A 195 -11.20 -2.93 -5.36
N ASN A 196 -10.45 -3.73 -4.58
CA ASN A 196 -9.17 -4.32 -5.01
C ASN A 196 -9.37 -5.27 -6.21
N ILE A 197 -10.43 -6.08 -6.21
CA ILE A 197 -10.81 -6.96 -7.33
C ILE A 197 -11.17 -6.12 -8.56
N SER A 198 -12.02 -5.10 -8.40
CA SER A 198 -12.44 -4.20 -9.50
C SER A 198 -11.25 -3.50 -10.16
N ARG A 199 -10.32 -3.00 -9.33
CA ARG A 199 -9.08 -2.35 -9.76
C ARG A 199 -8.14 -3.30 -10.49
N SER A 200 -8.07 -4.56 -10.04
CA SER A 200 -7.22 -5.60 -10.62
C SER A 200 -5.73 -5.20 -10.72
N ASN A 201 -5.11 -5.31 -11.90
CA ASN A 201 -3.76 -4.81 -12.17
C ASN A 201 -3.74 -3.70 -13.23
N TYR A 202 -4.84 -2.96 -13.32
CA TYR A 202 -5.07 -1.94 -14.33
C TYR A 202 -4.30 -0.66 -14.02
N ALA A 203 -3.92 0.03 -15.10
CA ALA A 203 -3.29 1.34 -14.99
C ALA A 203 -4.36 2.38 -14.63
N PHE A 204 -3.95 3.45 -13.96
CA PHE A 204 -4.85 4.56 -13.68
C PHE A 204 -5.15 5.36 -14.95
N ALA A 205 -6.40 5.81 -15.08
CA ALA A 205 -6.87 6.68 -16.17
C ALA A 205 -7.91 7.68 -15.64
N ASP A 206 -8.20 8.72 -16.44
CA ASP A 206 -9.45 9.50 -16.35
C ASP A 206 -10.34 9.09 -17.55
N PHE A 207 -11.65 9.05 -17.34
CA PHE A 207 -12.64 8.78 -18.36
C PHE A 207 -13.54 9.99 -18.57
N ASP A 208 -13.73 10.43 -19.82
CA ASP A 208 -14.53 11.63 -20.14
C ASP A 208 -15.98 11.61 -19.61
N PHE A 209 -16.51 10.42 -19.33
CA PHE A 209 -17.88 10.23 -18.83
C PHE A 209 -17.98 10.10 -17.31
N TYR A 210 -16.85 10.16 -16.59
CA TYR A 210 -16.79 9.91 -15.15
C TYR A 210 -15.83 10.93 -14.51
N ASN A 211 -16.33 11.71 -13.57
CA ASN A 211 -15.61 12.83 -13.00
C ASN A 211 -15.76 12.83 -11.46
N PRO A 212 -15.18 11.80 -10.82
CA PRO A 212 -15.31 11.55 -9.38
C PRO A 212 -14.62 12.61 -8.52
N GLU A 213 -14.89 12.58 -7.21
CA GLU A 213 -14.46 13.58 -6.22
C GLU A 213 -15.01 15.01 -6.45
N ARG A 214 -15.95 15.17 -7.40
CA ARG A 214 -16.71 16.42 -7.58
C ARG A 214 -18.14 16.27 -7.09
N ASP A 215 -18.63 17.33 -6.45
CA ASP A 215 -19.97 17.37 -5.85
C ASP A 215 -21.10 17.20 -6.87
N ASP A 216 -20.85 17.50 -8.15
CA ASP A 216 -21.82 17.45 -9.24
C ASP A 216 -21.73 16.18 -10.11
N GLU A 217 -20.95 15.18 -9.69
CA GLU A 217 -20.78 13.93 -10.44
C GLU A 217 -22.11 13.15 -10.56
N PRO A 218 -22.66 12.97 -11.77
CA PRO A 218 -23.93 12.26 -11.94
C PRO A 218 -23.82 10.74 -11.73
N ILE A 219 -22.63 10.16 -11.87
CA ILE A 219 -22.36 8.73 -11.71
C ILE A 219 -21.54 8.54 -10.44
N GLN A 220 -22.19 8.18 -9.33
CA GLN A 220 -21.48 7.78 -8.12
C GLN A 220 -21.24 6.27 -8.13
N ASN A 221 -19.97 5.86 -8.14
CA ASN A 221 -19.56 4.47 -8.13
C ASN A 221 -18.69 4.19 -6.92
N ASN A 222 -19.18 3.39 -5.98
CA ASN A 222 -18.50 3.11 -4.71
C ASN A 222 -16.97 2.94 -4.80
N CYS A 223 -16.43 2.18 -5.77
CA CYS A 223 -14.98 1.98 -5.88
C CYS A 223 -14.32 2.83 -6.96
N GLY A 224 -15.07 3.28 -7.96
CA GLY A 224 -14.50 3.73 -9.24
C GLY A 224 -14.94 2.88 -10.44
N VAL A 225 -14.51 3.31 -11.61
CA VAL A 225 -14.88 2.73 -12.90
C VAL A 225 -13.69 1.98 -13.51
N THR A 226 -13.97 0.81 -14.09
CA THR A 226 -13.01 0.02 -14.85
C THR A 226 -13.49 -0.12 -16.30
N THR A 227 -12.65 0.25 -17.26
CA THR A 227 -12.87 -0.01 -18.70
C THR A 227 -11.54 -0.23 -19.40
N GLY A 228 -11.50 -1.09 -20.44
CA GLY A 228 -10.32 -1.19 -21.31
C GLY A 228 -8.98 -1.59 -20.66
N PHE A 229 -8.99 -2.24 -19.48
CA PHE A 229 -7.80 -2.50 -18.63
C PHE A 229 -7.21 -1.26 -17.95
N GLU A 230 -8.04 -0.24 -17.79
CA GLU A 230 -7.77 1.00 -17.07
C GLU A 230 -8.79 1.15 -15.93
N PHE A 231 -8.41 1.92 -14.92
CA PHE A 231 -9.21 2.15 -13.72
C PHE A 231 -9.14 3.62 -13.29
N GLU A 232 -10.30 4.20 -13.02
CA GLU A 232 -10.43 5.53 -12.43
C GLU A 232 -11.12 5.39 -11.06
N PRO A 233 -10.45 5.73 -9.96
CA PRO A 233 -11.03 5.55 -8.63
C PRO A 233 -12.07 6.65 -8.32
N GLU A 234 -13.07 6.33 -7.50
CA GLU A 234 -14.04 7.31 -6.97
C GLU A 234 -13.41 8.29 -5.99
N HIS A 235 -12.43 7.84 -5.22
CA HIS A 235 -11.66 8.66 -4.30
C HIS A 235 -10.17 8.28 -4.32
N GLY A 236 -9.33 9.15 -3.77
CA GLY A 236 -7.93 8.84 -3.52
C GLY A 236 -7.03 9.01 -4.74
N LYS A 237 -7.44 9.81 -5.74
CA LYS A 237 -6.62 10.13 -6.92
C LYS A 237 -5.24 10.69 -6.54
N GLY A 238 -5.21 11.71 -5.67
CA GLY A 238 -3.95 12.33 -5.21
C GLY A 238 -3.01 11.36 -4.48
N ALA A 239 -3.54 10.61 -3.51
CA ALA A 239 -2.76 9.64 -2.73
C ALA A 239 -2.21 8.51 -3.61
N SER A 240 -3.04 7.99 -4.52
CA SER A 240 -2.64 6.96 -5.48
C SER A 240 -1.54 7.47 -6.43
N ALA A 241 -1.68 8.71 -6.92
CA ALA A 241 -0.67 9.33 -7.76
C ALA A 241 0.68 9.47 -7.05
N ARG A 242 0.70 10.04 -5.84
CA ARG A 242 1.93 10.22 -5.05
C ARG A 242 2.59 8.90 -4.68
N ALA A 243 1.81 7.88 -4.32
CA ALA A 243 2.32 6.55 -4.03
C ALA A 243 2.94 5.87 -5.25
N MET A 244 2.30 5.99 -6.43
CA MET A 244 2.83 5.44 -7.68
C MET A 244 4.08 6.19 -8.17
N LEU A 245 4.10 7.53 -8.12
CA LEU A 245 5.27 8.35 -8.43
C LEU A 245 6.44 8.01 -7.50
N TYR A 246 6.19 7.88 -6.19
CA TYR A 246 7.18 7.41 -5.22
C TYR A 246 7.75 6.05 -5.60
N PHE A 247 6.90 5.10 -5.98
CA PHE A 247 7.35 3.76 -6.34
C PHE A 247 8.32 3.79 -7.52
N PHE A 248 8.01 4.57 -8.56
CA PHE A 248 8.88 4.72 -9.73
C PHE A 248 10.19 5.44 -9.38
N LEU A 249 10.15 6.41 -8.47
CA LEU A 249 11.33 7.08 -7.96
C LEU A 249 12.21 6.12 -7.16
N ARG A 250 11.62 5.29 -6.29
CA ARG A 250 12.34 4.38 -5.40
C ARG A 250 12.81 3.10 -6.10
N TYR A 251 12.06 2.59 -7.06
CA TYR A 251 12.28 1.31 -7.73
C TYR A 251 12.28 1.41 -9.28
N PRO A 252 13.04 2.33 -9.90
CA PRO A 252 12.90 2.68 -11.33
C PRO A 252 13.10 1.51 -12.30
N LYS A 253 13.80 0.45 -11.90
CA LYS A 253 14.15 -0.70 -12.74
C LYS A 253 13.36 -1.98 -12.42
N ARG A 254 12.36 -1.91 -11.54
CA ARG A 254 11.69 -3.13 -11.03
C ARG A 254 10.36 -3.43 -11.69
N VAL A 255 9.63 -2.42 -12.14
CA VAL A 255 8.39 -2.60 -12.91
C VAL A 255 8.74 -3.11 -14.31
N LYS A 256 8.07 -4.18 -14.75
CA LYS A 256 8.27 -4.73 -16.11
C LYS A 256 7.90 -3.69 -17.17
N ASN A 257 8.70 -3.64 -18.24
CA ASN A 257 8.56 -2.64 -19.30
C ASN A 257 7.16 -2.62 -19.96
N GLU A 258 6.46 -3.75 -20.00
CA GLU A 258 5.10 -3.84 -20.54
C GLU A 258 4.05 -3.06 -19.73
N PHE A 259 4.22 -2.97 -18.40
CA PHE A 259 3.33 -2.20 -17.53
C PHE A 259 3.77 -0.75 -17.44
N LYS A 260 5.08 -0.51 -17.40
CA LYS A 260 5.68 0.83 -17.45
C LYS A 260 5.08 1.70 -18.56
N LYS A 261 4.96 1.14 -19.77
CA LYS A 261 4.41 1.84 -20.95
C LYS A 261 2.92 2.20 -20.85
N LYS A 262 2.19 1.61 -19.90
CA LYS A 262 0.76 1.88 -19.68
C LYS A 262 0.53 2.98 -18.64
N VAL A 263 1.57 3.41 -17.94
CA VAL A 263 1.46 4.45 -16.92
C VAL A 263 1.52 5.81 -17.57
N ASP A 264 0.46 6.59 -17.39
CA ASP A 264 0.41 7.99 -17.80
C ASP A 264 1.00 8.88 -16.69
N ILE A 265 2.29 9.24 -16.79
CA ILE A 265 2.92 10.17 -15.84
C ILE A 265 2.26 11.54 -15.84
N PRO A 266 1.97 12.18 -16.98
CA PRO A 266 1.20 13.42 -17.01
C PRO A 266 -0.09 13.36 -16.20
N LEU A 267 -0.86 12.26 -16.28
CA LEU A 267 -2.04 12.04 -15.44
C LEU A 267 -1.70 12.05 -13.94
N LEU A 268 -0.71 11.27 -13.50
CA LEU A 268 -0.33 11.24 -12.08
C LEU A 268 0.16 12.61 -11.58
N VAL A 269 0.87 13.37 -12.43
CA VAL A 269 1.32 14.73 -12.09
C VAL A 269 0.11 15.67 -11.96
N ARG A 270 -0.88 15.58 -12.86
CA ARG A 270 -2.14 16.34 -12.76
C ARG A 270 -2.89 16.00 -11.47
N TRP A 271 -3.13 14.72 -11.19
CA TRP A 271 -3.81 14.28 -9.96
C TRP A 271 -3.08 14.75 -8.69
N ASN A 272 -1.75 14.65 -8.67
CA ASN A 272 -0.97 15.16 -7.53
C ASN A 272 -1.17 16.68 -7.30
N LYS A 273 -1.33 17.45 -8.37
CA LYS A 273 -1.54 18.91 -8.30
C LYS A 273 -2.97 19.28 -7.92
N GLU A 274 -3.95 18.61 -8.51
CA GLU A 274 -5.38 18.85 -8.27
C GLU A 274 -5.81 18.43 -6.87
N PHE A 275 -5.21 17.34 -6.35
CA PHE A 275 -5.52 16.76 -5.05
C PHE A 275 -4.28 16.85 -4.12
N PRO A 276 -4.02 18.00 -3.45
CA PRO A 276 -2.84 18.20 -2.62
C PRO A 276 -2.80 17.23 -1.41
N PRO A 277 -1.63 16.98 -0.80
CA PRO A 277 -1.52 16.10 0.35
C PRO A 277 -2.41 16.54 1.51
N THR A 278 -3.11 15.58 2.07
CA THR A 278 -3.99 15.78 3.23
C THR A 278 -3.25 15.55 4.55
N LEU A 279 -3.84 15.95 5.68
CA LEU A 279 -3.33 15.62 7.03
C LEU A 279 -3.12 14.11 7.22
N TYR A 280 -4.00 13.29 6.62
CA TYR A 280 -3.86 11.84 6.61
C TYR A 280 -2.57 11.37 5.92
N GLU A 281 -2.25 11.95 4.77
CA GLU A 281 -1.03 11.61 4.03
C GLU A 281 0.24 12.11 4.73
N GLN A 282 0.17 13.29 5.36
CA GLN A 282 1.27 13.82 6.17
C GLN A 282 1.57 12.91 7.37
N HIS A 283 0.53 12.52 8.12
CA HIS A 283 0.62 11.50 9.18
C HIS A 283 1.28 10.22 8.67
N ARG A 284 0.75 9.66 7.57
CA ARG A 284 1.31 8.44 6.96
C ARG A 284 2.78 8.60 6.65
N ASN A 285 3.18 9.70 6.02
CA ASN A 285 4.56 9.91 5.63
C ASN A 285 5.49 10.00 6.85
N GLN A 286 5.07 10.69 7.91
CA GLN A 286 5.78 10.76 9.19
C GLN A 286 5.86 9.39 9.89
N ALA A 287 4.75 8.66 9.98
CA ALA A 287 4.70 7.33 10.58
C ALA A 287 5.61 6.34 9.83
N ILE A 288 5.54 6.32 8.50
CA ILE A 288 6.37 5.43 7.67
C ILE A 288 7.84 5.83 7.77
N TYR A 289 8.16 7.12 7.87
CA TYR A 289 9.53 7.57 8.13
C TYR A 289 10.10 6.95 9.40
N TYR A 290 9.36 7.01 10.52
CA TYR A 290 9.81 6.40 11.78
C TYR A 290 9.91 4.87 11.73
N ILE A 291 9.11 4.21 10.88
CA ILE A 291 9.11 2.75 10.75
C ILE A 291 10.20 2.27 9.78
N GLN A 292 10.23 2.79 8.55
CA GLN A 292 11.08 2.32 7.45
C GLN A 292 12.38 3.12 7.27
N GLY A 293 12.41 4.36 7.76
CA GLY A 293 13.51 5.31 7.62
C GLY A 293 13.43 6.19 6.39
N ASN A 294 12.52 5.93 5.44
CA ASN A 294 12.37 6.70 4.20
C ASN A 294 11.04 7.44 4.11
N ARG A 295 11.07 8.58 3.42
CA ARG A 295 9.91 9.45 3.15
C ARG A 295 9.50 9.39 1.69
N ASN A 296 8.23 9.70 1.42
CA ASN A 296 7.69 9.99 0.11
C ASN A 296 7.87 11.48 -0.22
N PRO A 297 8.77 11.84 -1.15
CA PRO A 297 9.04 13.24 -1.46
C PRO A 297 7.87 13.98 -2.09
N PHE A 298 6.93 13.26 -2.71
CA PHE A 298 5.76 13.87 -3.34
C PHE A 298 4.68 14.25 -2.33
N ILE A 299 4.78 13.77 -1.08
CA ILE A 299 3.96 14.26 0.04
C ILE A 299 4.63 15.48 0.67
N ASP A 300 5.94 15.44 0.89
CA ASP A 300 6.69 16.54 1.51
C ASP A 300 6.82 17.76 0.59
N PHE A 301 6.98 17.53 -0.72
CA PHE A 301 7.19 18.54 -1.76
C PHE A 301 6.41 18.16 -3.04
N PRO A 302 5.08 18.39 -3.09
CA PRO A 302 4.24 17.97 -4.21
C PRO A 302 4.69 18.51 -5.56
N GLU A 303 5.30 19.69 -5.59
CA GLU A 303 5.81 20.34 -6.81
C GLU A 303 6.96 19.58 -7.48
N LEU A 304 7.60 18.61 -6.79
CA LEU A 304 8.60 17.74 -7.40
C LEU A 304 8.04 16.92 -8.55
N ALA A 305 6.74 16.59 -8.51
CA ALA A 305 6.08 15.82 -9.57
C ALA A 305 6.18 16.52 -10.93
N GLU A 306 6.09 17.86 -10.97
CA GLU A 306 6.19 18.66 -12.20
C GLU A 306 7.66 18.85 -12.66
N LYS A 307 8.63 18.67 -11.76
CA LYS A 307 10.05 18.97 -12.02
C LYS A 307 10.89 17.73 -12.31
N ILE A 308 10.43 16.53 -11.92
CA ILE A 308 11.15 15.27 -12.10
C ILE A 308 10.84 14.67 -13.48
N GLU A 309 11.89 14.20 -14.15
CA GLU A 309 11.76 13.35 -15.34
C GLU A 309 12.10 11.90 -14.96
N PHE A 310 11.21 10.95 -15.26
CA PHE A 310 11.42 9.54 -14.94
C PHE A 310 12.19 8.84 -16.07
N PRO A 311 13.30 8.14 -15.77
CA PRO A 311 14.07 7.41 -16.78
C PRO A 311 13.37 6.09 -17.12
N TRP A 312 12.62 6.09 -18.22
CA TRP A 312 11.84 4.93 -18.68
C TRP A 312 12.68 3.82 -19.33
#